data_AF-A0A956CJ06-F1
#
_entry.id   AF-A0A956CJ06-F1
#
_cell.length_a   1.000
_cell.length_b   1.000
_cell.length_c   1.000
_cell.angle_alpha   90.00
_cell.angle_beta   90.00
_cell.angle_gamma   90.00
#
_symmetry.space_group_name_H-M   'P 1'
#
loop_
_entity.id
_entity.type
_entity.pdbx_description
1 polymer ?
#
loop_
_entity_poly.entity_id
_entity_poly.type
_entity_poly.pdbx_seq_one_letter_code
_entity_poly.pdbx_strand_id
1 'polypeptide(L)' 'TLTPLENGHGFRLSCDDHVADVGDPCFGSDRVACASNERALLTCTAQRFVVQRACKKGCVVEKLIGTDKVRLSCN' A
#
# COMPACT_ATOMS: atom_id res chain seq x y z
N THR A 1 -36.17 -7.82 14.05
CA THR A 1 -35.92 -6.41 14.37
C THR A 1 -34.44 -6.26 14.65
N LEU A 2 -33.71 -5.53 13.80
CA LEU A 2 -32.28 -5.25 14.00
C LEU A 2 -32.17 -4.09 14.99
N THR A 3 -31.41 -4.28 16.07
CA THR A 3 -31.11 -3.22 17.03
C THR A 3 -30.03 -2.27 16.49
N PRO A 4 -30.04 -0.97 16.83
CA PRO A 4 -28.95 -0.06 16.52
C PRO A 4 -27.71 -0.44 17.33
N LEU A 5 -26.55 -0.56 16.69
CA LEU A 5 -25.27 -0.72 17.37
C LEU A 5 -24.92 0.58 18.11
N GLU A 6 -25.02 0.53 19.44
CA GLU A 6 -24.61 1.61 20.33
C GLU A 6 -23.08 1.78 20.33
N ASN A 7 -22.61 3.03 20.24
CA ASN A 7 -21.25 3.50 20.52
C ASN A 7 -20.11 2.87 19.69
N GLY A 8 -20.03 3.26 18.41
CA GLY A 8 -18.96 2.87 17.50
C GLY A 8 -17.60 3.47 17.89
N HIS A 9 -16.79 2.71 18.63
CA HIS A 9 -15.34 2.84 18.51
C HIS A 9 -14.96 2.41 17.10
N GLY A 10 -14.85 3.38 16.19
CA GLY A 10 -14.51 3.11 14.79
C GLY A 10 -13.10 2.52 14.71
N PHE A 11 -13.00 1.21 14.46
CA PHE A 11 -11.73 0.61 14.10
C PHE A 11 -11.38 1.08 12.70
N ARG A 12 -10.25 1.79 12.58
CA ARG A 12 -9.73 2.20 11.28
C ARG A 12 -9.10 0.97 10.64
N LEU A 13 -9.86 0.27 9.80
CA LEU A 13 -9.33 -0.79 8.95
C LEU A 13 -8.36 -0.15 7.94
N SER A 14 -7.07 -0.40 8.12
CA SER A 14 -6.04 -0.05 7.14
C SER A 14 -5.79 -1.28 6.29
N CYS A 15 -6.20 -1.25 5.03
CA CYS A 15 -5.79 -2.28 4.07
C CYS A 15 -4.30 -2.08 3.75
N ASP A 16 -3.54 -3.18 3.78
CA ASP A 16 -2.13 -3.21 3.41
C ASP A 16 -1.97 -2.98 1.90
N ASP A 17 -2.02 -1.71 1.46
CA ASP A 17 -1.86 -1.32 0.04
C ASP A 17 -0.37 -1.28 -0.38
N HIS A 18 0.48 -2.08 0.27
CA HIS A 18 1.95 -2.05 0.10
C HIS A 18 2.44 -2.98 -1.02
N VAL A 19 1.55 -3.80 -1.58
CA VAL A 19 1.81 -4.66 -2.75
C VAL A 19 0.68 -4.45 -3.75
N ALA A 20 1.02 -4.25 -5.03
CA ALA A 20 0.06 -4.04 -6.12
C ALA A 20 0.69 -4.46 -7.45
N ASP A 21 -0.10 -4.49 -8.52
CA ASP A 21 0.37 -4.66 -9.89
C ASP A 21 0.20 -3.38 -10.73
N VAL A 22 0.93 -3.31 -11.84
CA VAL A 22 0.85 -2.18 -12.76
C VAL A 22 -0.56 -2.12 -13.36
N GLY A 23 -1.17 -0.93 -13.29
CA GLY A 23 -2.52 -0.69 -13.79
C GLY A 23 -3.62 -0.87 -12.75
N ASP A 24 -3.31 -1.46 -11.59
CA ASP A 24 -4.25 -1.57 -10.48
C ASP A 24 -4.76 -0.19 -10.05
N PRO A 25 -6.05 -0.09 -9.69
CA PRO A 25 -6.63 1.16 -9.22
C PRO A 25 -6.00 1.55 -7.89
N CYS A 26 -5.73 2.84 -7.72
CA CYS A 26 -5.23 3.39 -6.48
C CYS A 26 -5.88 4.74 -6.17
N PHE A 27 -5.98 5.06 -4.88
CA PHE A 27 -6.57 6.30 -4.38
C PHE A 27 -5.55 7.09 -3.55
N GLY A 28 -5.36 8.36 -3.92
CA GLY A 28 -4.36 9.25 -3.34
C GLY A 28 -3.06 9.26 -4.14
N SER A 29 -2.59 10.45 -4.48
CA SER A 29 -1.45 10.70 -5.39
C SER A 29 -0.11 10.16 -4.88
N ASP A 30 0.01 9.89 -3.58
CA ASP A 30 1.28 9.58 -2.93
C ASP A 30 1.37 8.13 -2.44
N ARG A 31 0.48 7.25 -2.94
CA ARG A 31 0.55 5.82 -2.63
C ARG A 31 1.74 5.19 -3.34
N VAL A 32 2.48 4.39 -2.58
CA VAL A 32 3.64 3.63 -3.04
C VAL A 32 3.43 2.17 -2.67
N ALA A 33 3.71 1.28 -3.62
CA ALA A 33 3.58 -0.16 -3.46
C ALA A 33 4.80 -0.87 -4.07
N CYS A 34 5.13 -2.06 -3.57
CA CYS A 34 5.97 -2.99 -4.31
C CYS A 34 5.13 -3.69 -5.38
N ALA A 35 5.72 -3.94 -6.55
CA ALA A 35 5.14 -4.88 -7.50
C ALA A 35 5.03 -6.27 -6.87
N SER A 36 3.97 -7.03 -7.16
CA SER A 36 3.76 -8.39 -6.63
C SER A 36 4.91 -9.35 -6.97
N ASN A 37 5.61 -9.10 -8.08
CA ASN A 37 6.80 -9.84 -8.50
C ASN A 37 8.11 -9.38 -7.85
N GLU A 38 8.03 -8.41 -6.94
CA GLU A 38 9.15 -7.80 -6.20
C GLU A 38 10.18 -7.07 -7.08
N ARG A 39 9.92 -6.89 -8.39
CA ARG A 39 10.89 -6.31 -9.33
C ARG A 39 10.78 -4.81 -9.50
N ALA A 40 9.80 -4.15 -8.88
CA ALA A 40 9.62 -2.71 -9.02
C ALA A 40 8.99 -2.07 -7.80
N LEU A 41 9.31 -0.80 -7.61
CA LEU A 41 8.54 0.13 -6.79
C LEU A 41 7.54 0.85 -7.70
N LEU A 42 6.29 0.90 -7.27
CA LEU A 42 5.16 1.49 -7.97
C LEU A 42 4.73 2.78 -7.26
N THR A 43 4.25 3.74 -8.03
CA THR A 43 3.63 4.97 -7.52
C THR A 43 2.26 5.17 -8.14
N CYS A 44 1.33 5.73 -7.39
CA CYS A 44 -0.01 6.02 -7.89
C CYS A 44 0.00 7.28 -8.75
N THR A 45 -0.27 7.14 -10.04
CA THR A 45 -0.40 8.28 -10.98
C THR A 45 -1.70 8.13 -11.74
N ALA A 46 -2.48 9.22 -11.83
CA ALA A 46 -3.77 9.21 -12.50
C ALA A 46 -4.69 8.05 -12.04
N GLN A 47 -4.74 7.82 -10.72
CA GLN A 47 -5.54 6.76 -10.06
C GLN A 47 -5.16 5.32 -10.45
N ARG A 48 -3.96 5.11 -10.99
CA ARG A 48 -3.41 3.79 -11.30
C ARG A 48 -1.98 3.64 -10.83
N PHE A 49 -1.62 2.44 -10.40
CA PHE A 49 -0.21 2.14 -10.10
C PHE A 49 0.60 2.06 -11.39
N VAL A 50 1.68 2.83 -11.44
CA VAL A 50 2.66 2.83 -12.53
C VAL A 50 4.04 2.55 -11.96
N VAL A 51 4.94 2.04 -12.81
CA VAL A 51 6.33 1.78 -12.38
C VAL A 51 7.02 3.10 -12.07
N GLN A 52 7.42 3.27 -10.82
CA GLN A 52 8.27 4.39 -10.39
C GLN A 52 9.74 4.06 -10.62
N ARG A 53 10.15 2.85 -10.22
CA ARG A 53 11.54 2.40 -10.31
C ARG A 53 11.62 0.88 -10.39
N ALA A 54 12.42 0.35 -11.31
CA ALA A 54 12.79 -1.07 -11.29
C ALA A 54 13.80 -1.36 -10.17
N CYS A 55 13.58 -2.42 -9.39
CA CYS A 55 14.48 -2.89 -8.35
C CYS A 55 15.39 -4.00 -8.91
N LYS A 56 16.70 -3.87 -8.71
CA LYS A 56 17.68 -4.86 -9.20
C LYS A 56 17.63 -6.16 -8.41
N LYS A 57 17.64 -6.08 -7.08
CA LYS A 57 17.60 -7.28 -6.23
C LYS A 57 16.19 -7.61 -5.80
N GLY A 58 15.45 -6.60 -5.36
CA GLY A 58 14.05 -6.76 -4.98
C GLY A 58 13.48 -5.49 -4.34
N CYS A 59 12.16 -5.41 -4.27
CA CYS A 59 11.42 -4.44 -3.50
C CYS A 59 11.16 -5.00 -2.11
N VAL A 60 11.44 -4.21 -1.07
CA VAL A 60 11.36 -4.63 0.34
C VAL A 60 10.34 -3.76 1.06
N VAL A 61 9.49 -4.41 1.87
CA VAL A 61 8.53 -3.77 2.78
C VAL A 61 9.01 -3.97 4.21
N GLU A 62 9.43 -2.90 4.88
CA GLU A 62 9.98 -2.94 6.24
C GLU A 62 9.01 -2.29 7.23
N LYS A 63 8.61 -3.00 8.29
CA LYS A 63 7.75 -2.43 9.33
C LYS A 63 8.54 -1.47 10.21
N LEU A 64 8.00 -0.27 10.43
CA LEU A 64 8.60 0.71 11.33
C LEU A 64 8.17 0.42 12.77
N ILE A 65 9.15 0.15 13.63
CA ILE A 65 8.94 -0.20 15.04
C ILE A 65 8.18 0.91 15.77
N GLY A 66 7.19 0.52 16.58
CA GLY A 66 6.35 1.45 17.33
C GLY A 66 5.28 2.18 16.50
N THR A 67 5.07 1.78 15.24
CA THR A 67 4.04 2.36 14.36
C THR A 67 3.33 1.28 13.52
N ASP A 68 2.23 1.69 12.89
CA ASP A 68 1.53 0.93 11.85
C ASP A 68 1.98 1.31 10.44
N LYS A 69 3.13 2.00 10.31
CA LYS A 69 3.70 2.40 9.03
C LYS A 69 4.74 1.39 8.57
N VAL A 70 4.91 1.30 7.25
CA VAL A 70 6.01 0.57 6.62
C VAL A 70 6.84 1.50 5.74
N ARG A 71 8.08 1.10 5.47
CA ARG A 71 8.97 1.71 4.50
C ARG A 71 9.11 0.78 3.30
N LEU A 72 8.85 1.30 2.10
CA LEU A 72 9.08 0.57 0.85
C LEU A 72 10.39 1.04 0.22
N SER A 73 11.23 0.12 -0.25
CA SER A 73 12.47 0.46 -0.93
C SER A 73 13.02 -0.62 -1.86
N CYS A 74 13.81 -0.22 -2.85
CA CYS A 74 14.59 -1.17 -3.66
C CYS A 74 15.95 -1.46 -3.02
N ASN A 75 16.36 -2.73 -3.05
CA ASN A 75 17.70 -3.22 -2.65
C ASN A 75 18.59 -3.58 -3.85
#